data_AF-A0AAE7DHZ6-F1
#
_entry.id   AF-A0AAE7DHZ6-F1
#
_cell.length_a   1.000
_cell.length_b   1.000
_cell.length_c   1.000
_cell.angle_alpha   90.00
_cell.angle_beta   90.00
_cell.angle_gamma   90.00
#
_symmetry.space_group_name_H-M   'P 1'
#
loop_
_entity.id
_entity.type
_entity.pdbx_description
1 polymer ?
#
loop_
_entity_poly.entity_id
_entity_poly.type
_entity_poly.pdbx_seq_one_letter_code
_entity_poly.pdbx_strand_id
1 'polypeptide(L)'
;MAHPKLFPAVLASLQLNQMMIGEAFEEIAAWLDKEGATETTQKLRVRVGDLRFNAEVMDRAITELLSPPYPGPPMHSAVLASDAPAS
;
A
#
# COMPACT_ATOMS: atom_id res chain seq x y z
N MET A 1 -26.06 -1.10 7.18
CA MET A 1 -24.78 -0.49 7.58
C MET A 1 -23.66 -1.35 7.00
N ALA A 2 -22.74 -0.76 6.24
CA ALA A 2 -21.60 -1.52 5.70
C ALA A 2 -20.67 -1.94 6.85
N HIS A 3 -20.24 -3.20 6.88
CA HIS A 3 -19.34 -3.69 7.91
C HIS A 3 -17.99 -2.93 7.79
N PRO A 4 -17.50 -2.26 8.85
CA PRO A 4 -16.38 -1.31 8.75
C PRO A 4 -15.07 -1.94 8.27
N LYS A 5 -14.94 -3.27 8.39
CA LYS A 5 -13.78 -4.03 7.89
C LYS A 5 -13.92 -4.53 6.44
N LEU A 6 -15.09 -4.37 5.82
CA LEU A 6 -15.34 -4.89 4.48
C LEU A 6 -14.48 -4.17 3.43
N PHE A 7 -14.32 -2.85 3.56
CA PHE A 7 -13.57 -2.07 2.58
C PHE A 7 -12.06 -2.39 2.61
N PRO A 8 -11.37 -2.40 3.76
CA PRO A 8 -9.99 -2.89 3.84
C PRO A 8 -9.82 -4.35 3.38
N ALA A 9 -10.78 -5.23 3.68
CA ALA A 9 -10.71 -6.63 3.26
C ALA A 9 -10.80 -6.79 1.73
N VAL A 10 -11.66 -6.01 1.07
CA VAL A 10 -11.76 -6.00 -0.40
C VAL A 10 -10.46 -5.46 -1.02
N LEU A 11 -9.90 -4.38 -0.47
CA LEU A 11 -8.62 -3.84 -0.94
C LEU A 11 -7.48 -4.86 -0.76
N ALA A 12 -7.41 -5.56 0.37
CA ALA A 12 -6.42 -6.60 0.61
C ALA A 12 -6.54 -7.76 -0.40
N SER A 13 -7.78 -8.14 -0.74
CA SER A 13 -8.03 -9.18 -1.74
C SER A 13 -7.63 -8.73 -3.15
N LEU A 14 -7.88 -7.47 -3.50
CA LEU A 14 -7.44 -6.88 -4.77
C LEU A 14 -5.92 -6.78 -4.85
N GLN A 15 -5.25 -6.36 -3.76
CA GLN A 15 -3.79 -6.31 -3.66
C GLN A 15 -3.17 -7.69 -3.90
N LEU A 16 -3.70 -8.73 -3.24
CA LEU A 16 -3.25 -10.11 -3.44
C LEU A 16 -3.39 -10.54 -4.91
N ASN A 17 -4.55 -10.27 -5.51
CA ASN A 17 -4.79 -10.60 -6.92
C ASN A 17 -3.80 -9.88 -7.85
N GLN A 18 -3.46 -8.61 -7.59
CA GLN A 18 -2.47 -7.90 -8.40
C GLN A 18 -1.09 -8.52 -8.30
N MET A 19 -0.68 -8.95 -7.10
CA MET A 19 0.61 -9.63 -6.91
C MET A 19 0.65 -10.96 -7.68
N MET A 20 -0.40 -11.79 -7.57
CA MET A 20 -0.50 -13.06 -8.29
C MET A 20 -0.46 -12.89 -9.81
N ILE A 21 -1.15 -11.87 -10.35
CA ILE A 21 -1.11 -11.56 -11.79
C ILE A 21 0.29 -11.08 -12.19
N GLY A 22 0.93 -10.26 -11.36
CA GLY A 22 2.30 -9.80 -11.58
C GLY A 22 3.31 -10.95 -11.64
N GLU A 23 3.18 -11.94 -10.75
CA GLU A 23 4.00 -13.15 -10.77
C GLU A 23 3.80 -13.97 -12.05
N ALA A 24 2.54 -14.21 -12.44
CA ALA A 24 2.23 -14.92 -13.69
C ALA A 24 2.81 -14.21 -14.92
N PHE A 25 2.77 -12.87 -14.95
CA PHE A 25 3.38 -12.09 -16.03
C PHE A 25 4.90 -12.13 -16.01
N GLU A 26 5.55 -12.21 -14.85
CA GLU A 26 7.00 -12.40 -14.78
C GLU A 26 7.40 -13.80 -15.28
N GLU A 27 6.63 -14.85 -14.98
CA GLU A 27 6.86 -16.18 -15.52
C GLU A 27 6.73 -16.20 -17.06
N ILE A 28 5.71 -15.54 -17.60
CA ILE A 28 5.54 -15.38 -19.06
C ILE A 28 6.70 -14.57 -19.65
N ALA A 29 7.13 -13.50 -18.99
CA ALA A 29 8.27 -12.70 -19.43
C ALA A 29 9.55 -13.54 -19.48
N ALA A 30 9.80 -14.35 -18.44
CA ALA A 30 10.96 -15.25 -18.39
C ALA A 30 10.90 -16.33 -19.47
N TRP A 31 9.71 -16.83 -19.82
CA TRP A 31 9.54 -17.73 -20.96
C TRP A 31 9.82 -17.02 -22.30
N LEU A 32 9.25 -15.83 -22.52
CA LEU A 32 9.46 -15.04 -23.74
C LEU A 32 10.93 -14.65 -23.95
N ASP A 33 11.66 -14.36 -22.88
CA ASP A 33 13.11 -14.07 -22.94
C ASP A 33 13.89 -15.27 -23.51
N LYS A 34 13.52 -16.49 -23.13
CA LYS A 34 14.14 -17.73 -23.64
C LYS A 34 13.83 -17.96 -25.12
N GLU A 35 12.67 -17.54 -25.58
CA GLU A 35 12.27 -17.59 -26.99
C GLU A 35 12.84 -16.43 -27.82
N GLY A 36 13.63 -15.54 -27.20
CA GLY A 36 14.25 -14.38 -27.88
C GLY A 36 13.30 -13.21 -28.15
N ALA A 37 12.10 -13.21 -27.57
CA ALA A 37 11.10 -12.14 -27.71
C ALA A 37 11.39 -10.97 -26.75
N THR A 38 12.56 -10.35 -26.89
CA THR A 38 13.11 -9.36 -25.96
C THR A 38 12.25 -8.09 -25.84
N GLU A 39 11.76 -7.53 -26.94
CA GLU A 39 10.90 -6.33 -26.92
C GLU A 39 9.58 -6.59 -26.16
N THR A 40 8.94 -7.73 -26.43
CA THR A 40 7.70 -8.14 -25.75
C THR A 40 7.96 -8.36 -24.26
N THR A 41 9.08 -9.00 -23.91
CA THR A 41 9.52 -9.21 -22.52
C THR A 41 9.68 -7.88 -21.77
N GLN A 42 10.33 -6.89 -22.39
CA GLN A 42 10.49 -5.57 -21.78
C GLN A 42 9.14 -4.88 -21.55
N LYS A 43 8.26 -4.88 -22.54
CA LYS A 43 6.90 -4.31 -22.40
C LYS A 43 6.12 -5.01 -21.28
N LEU A 44 6.25 -6.33 -21.16
CA LEU A 44 5.57 -7.09 -20.11
C LEU A 44 6.12 -6.76 -18.73
N ARG A 45 7.45 -6.66 -18.57
CA ARG A 45 8.08 -6.26 -17.30
C ARG A 45 7.70 -4.85 -16.85
N VAL A 46 7.47 -3.92 -17.78
CA VAL A 46 6.90 -2.60 -17.43
C VAL A 46 5.51 -2.76 -16.78
N ARG A 47 4.65 -3.63 -17.33
CA ARG A 47 3.31 -3.89 -16.77
C ARG A 47 3.36 -4.60 -15.43
N VAL A 48 4.33 -5.50 -15.22
CA VAL A 48 4.59 -6.08 -13.89
C VAL A 48 4.96 -4.97 -12.89
N GLY A 49 5.78 -4.01 -13.31
CA GLY A 49 6.09 -2.81 -12.52
C GLY A 49 4.84 -2.01 -12.13
N ASP A 50 3.94 -1.75 -13.08
CA ASP A 50 2.66 -1.06 -12.83
C ASP A 50 1.80 -1.81 -11.79
N LEU A 51 1.72 -3.14 -11.87
CA LEU A 51 0.97 -3.98 -10.92
C LEU A 51 1.58 -3.95 -9.51
N ARG A 52 2.91 -3.99 -9.39
CA ARG A 52 3.61 -3.90 -8.11
C ARG A 52 3.37 -2.54 -7.45
N PHE A 53 3.50 -1.45 -8.21
CA PHE A 53 3.22 -0.11 -7.71
C PHE A 53 1.78 0.02 -7.20
N ASN A 54 0.80 -0.51 -7.94
CA ASN A 54 -0.58 -0.53 -7.51
C ASN A 54 -0.79 -1.31 -6.19
N ALA A 55 -0.13 -2.47 -6.06
CA ALA A 55 -0.18 -3.25 -4.82
C ALA A 55 0.37 -2.45 -3.61
N GLU A 56 1.46 -1.69 -3.78
CA GLU A 56 2.01 -0.80 -2.75
C GLU A 56 1.06 0.36 -2.40
N VAL A 57 0.37 0.94 -3.39
CA VAL A 57 -0.64 1.97 -3.15
C VAL A 57 -1.81 1.41 -2.34
N MET A 58 -2.28 0.20 -2.65
CA MET A 58 -3.33 -0.47 -1.89
C MET A 58 -2.89 -0.78 -0.46
N ASP A 59 -1.65 -1.24 -0.27
CA ASP A 59 -1.08 -1.52 1.05
C ASP A 59 -1.10 -0.29 1.97
N ARG A 60 -0.68 0.87 1.43
CA ARG A 60 -0.76 2.16 2.13
C ARG A 60 -2.20 2.54 2.48
N ALA A 61 -3.12 2.42 1.53
CA ALA A 61 -4.53 2.74 1.76
C ALA A 61 -5.15 1.83 2.84
N ILE A 62 -4.82 0.53 2.83
CA ILE A 62 -5.25 -0.42 3.87
C ILE A 62 -4.70 0.00 5.23
N THR A 63 -3.42 0.35 5.31
CA THR A 63 -2.77 0.81 6.54
C THR A 63 -3.44 2.06 7.09
N GLU A 64 -3.73 3.05 6.24
CA GLU A 64 -4.42 4.28 6.64
C GLU A 64 -5.84 4.01 7.15
N LEU A 65 -6.59 3.13 6.48
CA LEU A 65 -7.96 2.77 6.87
C LEU A 65 -8.03 1.97 8.18
N LEU A 66 -6.99 1.20 8.48
CA LEU A 66 -6.91 0.39 9.71
C LEU A 66 -6.26 1.15 10.87
N SER A 67 -5.55 2.25 10.59
CA SER A 67 -4.90 3.06 11.62
C SER A 67 -5.95 3.81 12.44
N PRO A 68 -5.93 3.71 13.78
CA PRO A 68 -6.79 4.54 14.61
C PRO A 68 -6.39 6.02 14.44
N PRO A 69 -7.35 6.97 14.50
CA PRO A 69 -7.02 8.39 14.48
C PRO A 69 -6.07 8.73 15.63
N TYR A 70 -5.09 9.61 15.36
CA TYR A 70 -4.16 10.09 16.37
C TYR A 70 -4.94 10.59 17.60
N PRO A 71 -4.67 10.06 18.82
CA PRO A 71 -5.47 10.38 20.01
C PRO A 71 -5.27 11.81 20.54
N GLY A 72 -4.49 12.65 19.86
CA GLY A 72 -4.07 13.95 20.37
C GLY A 72 -2.95 13.81 21.41
N PRO A 73 -2.22 14.90 21.74
CA PRO A 73 -1.38 14.92 22.93
C PRO A 73 -2.26 14.77 24.19
N PRO A 74 -1.75 14.15 25.28
CA PRO A 74 -2.50 14.03 26.51
C PRO A 74 -2.89 15.41 27.06
N MET A 75 -4.18 15.61 27.36
CA MET A 75 -4.75 16.89 27.81
C MET A 75 -4.12 17.47 29.10
N HIS A 76 -3.31 16.68 29.82
CA HIS A 76 -2.67 17.09 31.08
C HIS A 76 -1.34 17.84 30.92
N SER A 77 -0.74 17.93 29.73
CA SER A 77 0.53 18.64 29.54
C SER A 77 0.39 20.16 29.30
N ALA A 78 -0.83 20.71 29.26
CA ALA A 78 -1.07 22.13 28.95
C ALA A 78 -1.07 23.10 30.15
N VAL A 79 -0.86 22.64 31.39
CA VAL A 79 -1.11 23.47 32.60
C VAL A 79 0.16 23.99 33.30
N LEU A 80 1.39 23.63 32.86
CA LEU A 80 2.60 24.01 33.62
C LEU A 80 3.42 25.18 33.05
N ALA A 81 2.89 25.96 32.11
CA ALA A 81 3.61 27.09 31.50
C ALA A 81 3.12 28.48 31.94
N SER A 82 2.39 28.60 33.07
CA SER A 82 1.84 29.89 33.54
C SER A 82 2.45 30.44 34.84
N ASP A 83 3.27 29.68 35.57
CA ASP A 83 3.76 30.09 36.91
C ASP A 83 5.27 30.36 36.95
N ALA A 84 5.77 31.19 36.04
CA ALA A 84 7.09 31.80 36.19
C ALA A 84 6.91 33.24 36.75
N PRO A 85 7.37 33.54 37.99
CA PRO A 85 7.31 34.90 38.50
C PRO A 85 8.32 35.78 37.72
N ALA A 86 7.83 36.88 37.15
CA ALA A 86 8.69 37.93 36.62
C ALA A 86 9.56 38.48 37.76
N SER A 87 10.88 38.37 37.60
CA SER A 87 11.88 39.01 38.47
C SER A 87 12.08 40.46 38.10
#